data_AF-A0A5Z6U3B2-F1
#
_entry.id   AF-A0A5Z6U3B2-F1
#
_cell.length_a   1.000
_cell.length_b   1.000
_cell.length_c   1.000
_cell.angle_alpha   90.00
_cell.angle_beta   90.00
_cell.angle_gamma   90.00
#
_symmetry.space_group_name_H-M   'P 1'
#
loop_
_entity.id
_entity.type
_entity.pdbx_description
1 polymer ?
#
loop_
_entity_poly.entity_id
_entity_poly.type
_entity_poly.pdbx_seq_one_letter_code
_entity_poly.pdbx_strand_id
1 'polypeptide(L)'
;MHSWKKKLVVSQLALACTLAITSQANATTNDISGTTYNTFHHYNDATYADDVYYDGYVGWNNYATDSYYNGDIYPVINNARVNGVISTYYLDDGVTTNTNANSLTIKNSTIHGMITSACLEGTDCVNRDTGYVYDRLALTVDNSTIDDNYEHYTYNGTYTDGTADTHVVDVYGMGTAITLDQEVDLSIVNNSHVAGITLTQGYEWEDIDDNTVST
;
A
#
# COMPACT_ATOMS: atom_id res chain seq x y z
N MET A 1 -46.17 -39.16 -23.39
CA MET A 1 -45.49 -37.86 -23.65
C MET A 1 -45.49 -37.05 -22.37
N HIS A 2 -44.39 -37.07 -21.63
CA HIS A 2 -44.19 -36.20 -20.47
C HIS A 2 -43.04 -35.25 -20.79
N SER A 3 -43.38 -33.97 -20.91
CA SER A 3 -42.44 -32.86 -21.09
C SER A 3 -41.80 -32.55 -19.75
N TRP A 4 -40.49 -32.76 -19.62
CA TRP A 4 -39.71 -32.26 -18.49
C TRP A 4 -38.86 -31.07 -18.91
N LYS A 5 -39.07 -30.00 -18.14
CA LYS A 5 -38.52 -28.66 -18.33
C LYS A 5 -37.00 -28.68 -18.25
N LYS A 6 -36.34 -28.03 -19.21
CA LYS A 6 -34.91 -27.69 -19.12
C LYS A 6 -34.69 -26.84 -17.87
N LYS A 7 -34.06 -27.39 -16.84
CA LYS A 7 -33.46 -26.59 -15.76
C LYS A 7 -32.25 -25.89 -16.37
N LEU A 8 -32.39 -24.59 -16.62
CA LEU A 8 -31.26 -23.70 -16.83
C LEU A 8 -30.45 -23.75 -15.52
N VAL A 9 -29.33 -24.46 -15.53
CA VAL A 9 -28.30 -24.28 -14.51
C VAL A 9 -27.66 -22.94 -14.86
N VAL A 10 -28.22 -21.87 -14.31
CA VAL A 10 -27.53 -20.58 -14.27
C VAL A 10 -26.36 -20.81 -13.33
N SER A 11 -25.21 -21.07 -13.94
CA SER A 11 -23.91 -21.15 -13.32
C SER A 11 -23.77 -20.04 -12.28
N GLN A 12 -23.36 -20.40 -11.07
CA GLN A 12 -23.01 -19.50 -9.96
C GLN A 12 -21.73 -18.67 -10.26
N LEU A 13 -21.38 -18.45 -11.53
CA LEU A 13 -20.38 -17.48 -11.97
C LEU A 13 -21.04 -16.10 -12.15
N ALA A 14 -21.40 -15.46 -11.05
CA ALA A 14 -21.63 -14.01 -11.00
C ALA A 14 -21.67 -13.51 -9.54
N LEU A 15 -20.67 -13.89 -8.73
CA LEU A 15 -20.50 -13.28 -7.41
C LEU A 15 -19.04 -12.99 -7.11
N ALA A 16 -18.37 -12.34 -8.07
CA ALA A 16 -17.00 -11.83 -7.91
C ALA A 16 -16.88 -10.32 -8.24
N CYS A 17 -18.00 -9.60 -8.38
CA CYS A 17 -17.98 -8.19 -8.79
C CYS A 17 -18.74 -7.22 -7.87
N THR A 18 -18.98 -7.59 -6.60
CA THR A 18 -19.75 -6.71 -5.70
C THR A 18 -19.25 -6.70 -4.26
N LEU A 19 -17.96 -6.43 -4.05
CA LEU A 19 -17.41 -6.08 -2.72
C LEU A 19 -16.54 -4.81 -2.73
N ALA A 20 -16.73 -3.92 -3.70
CA ALA A 20 -15.96 -2.68 -3.80
C ALA A 20 -16.86 -1.47 -4.10
N ILE A 21 -17.85 -1.16 -3.24
CA ILE A 21 -18.66 0.06 -3.42
C ILE A 21 -18.84 0.91 -2.14
N THR A 22 -18.35 0.51 -0.96
CA THR A 22 -18.54 1.31 0.26
C THR A 22 -17.22 1.75 0.91
N SER A 23 -16.48 2.65 0.24
CA SER A 23 -15.53 3.58 0.90
C SER A 23 -15.25 4.87 0.09
N GLN A 24 -16.01 5.13 -0.98
CA GLN A 24 -15.67 6.15 -2.00
C GLN A 24 -15.71 7.61 -1.55
N ALA A 25 -16.18 7.95 -0.34
CA ALA A 25 -16.32 9.35 0.06
C ALA A 25 -14.97 10.05 0.34
N ASN A 26 -13.97 9.31 0.83
CA ASN A 26 -12.63 9.85 1.13
C ASN A 26 -11.55 9.38 0.13
N ALA A 27 -11.92 8.55 -0.85
CA ALA A 27 -11.02 8.19 -1.94
C ALA A 27 -10.60 9.43 -2.75
N THR A 28 -11.44 10.45 -2.91
CA THR A 28 -11.16 11.58 -3.82
C THR A 28 -9.95 12.45 -3.46
N THR A 29 -9.48 12.47 -2.22
CA THR A 29 -8.30 13.28 -1.84
C THR A 29 -6.98 12.52 -1.92
N ASN A 30 -7.02 11.20 -1.71
CA ASN A 30 -5.84 10.33 -1.60
C ASN A 30 -5.72 9.35 -2.77
N ASP A 31 -6.70 9.35 -3.68
CA ASP A 31 -6.65 8.59 -4.93
C ASP A 31 -5.69 9.26 -5.91
N ILE A 32 -4.56 8.59 -6.12
CA ILE A 32 -3.50 9.03 -7.04
C ILE A 32 -3.69 8.47 -8.46
N SER A 33 -4.83 7.83 -8.75
CA SER A 33 -5.08 7.19 -10.04
C SER A 33 -4.98 8.16 -11.21
N GLY A 34 -4.28 7.77 -12.27
CA GLY A 34 -4.07 8.62 -13.44
C GLY A 34 -3.00 9.70 -13.27
N THR A 35 -2.29 9.74 -12.14
CA THR A 35 -1.31 10.80 -11.84
C THR A 35 0.14 10.29 -11.85
N THR A 36 1.09 11.23 -11.80
CA THR A 36 2.45 10.94 -11.32
C THR A 36 2.55 11.39 -9.87
N TYR A 37 2.92 10.48 -8.98
CA TYR A 37 2.98 10.71 -7.55
C TYR A 37 4.41 10.48 -7.04
N ASN A 38 4.90 11.33 -6.16
CA ASN A 38 6.16 11.10 -5.46
C ASN A 38 5.81 10.86 -4.01
N THR A 39 6.51 9.95 -3.34
CA THR A 39 6.24 9.70 -1.92
C THR A 39 7.09 10.55 -0.99
N PHE A 40 8.01 11.34 -1.54
CA PHE A 40 8.84 12.28 -0.80
C PHE A 40 8.71 13.69 -1.36
N HIS A 41 8.59 14.66 -0.47
CA HIS A 41 8.40 16.07 -0.78
C HIS A 41 9.26 16.94 0.12
N HIS A 42 10.04 17.86 -0.47
CA HIS A 42 10.66 18.94 0.30
C HIS A 42 9.65 20.06 0.54
N TYR A 43 9.55 20.50 1.79
CA TYR A 43 8.78 21.68 2.18
C TYR A 43 9.67 22.63 2.95
N ASN A 44 9.43 23.94 2.75
CA ASN A 44 10.06 25.03 3.48
C ASN A 44 9.14 26.24 3.42
N ASP A 45 8.12 26.26 4.28
CA ASP A 45 7.12 27.32 4.30
C ASP A 45 6.65 27.66 5.73
N ALA A 46 5.58 28.44 5.87
CA ALA A 46 5.09 28.88 7.18
C ALA A 46 4.46 27.74 8.01
N THR A 47 4.13 26.62 7.39
CA THR A 47 3.43 25.46 7.95
C THR A 47 4.39 24.31 8.23
N TYR A 48 5.39 24.12 7.36
CA TYR A 48 6.35 23.03 7.43
C TYR A 48 7.76 23.55 7.73
N ALA A 49 8.46 22.83 8.61
CA ALA A 49 9.88 23.05 8.79
C ALA A 49 10.62 22.69 7.49
N ASP A 50 11.80 23.28 7.30
CA ASP A 50 12.65 23.02 6.15
C ASP A 50 13.20 21.58 6.21
N ASP A 51 12.50 20.64 5.56
CA ASP A 51 12.87 19.24 5.52
C ASP A 51 12.15 18.45 4.41
N VAL A 52 12.48 17.16 4.29
CA VAL A 52 11.78 16.20 3.46
C VAL A 52 10.73 15.46 4.26
N TYR A 53 9.52 15.47 3.73
CA TYR A 53 8.34 14.79 4.27
C TYR A 53 8.01 13.58 3.42
N TYR A 54 7.45 12.57 4.07
CA TYR A 54 7.07 11.31 3.45
C TYR A 54 5.55 11.16 3.44
N ASP A 55 5.01 11.07 2.22
CA ASP A 55 3.58 10.93 1.93
C ASP A 55 3.33 9.59 1.18
N GLY A 56 3.98 8.50 1.61
CA GLY A 56 3.90 7.21 0.94
C GLY A 56 3.04 6.16 1.64
N TYR A 57 2.34 6.50 2.72
CA TYR A 57 1.57 5.52 3.46
C TYR A 57 0.24 5.19 2.78
N VAL A 58 -0.11 3.92 2.73
CA VAL A 58 -1.38 3.46 2.17
C VAL A 58 -2.44 3.38 3.26
N GLY A 59 -3.64 3.86 2.98
CA GLY A 59 -4.76 3.81 3.92
C GLY A 59 -6.10 4.12 3.28
N TRP A 60 -7.18 3.64 3.90
CA TRP A 60 -8.55 3.84 3.41
C TRP A 60 -9.15 5.20 3.76
N ASN A 61 -8.44 6.00 4.56
CA ASN A 61 -8.82 7.33 5.04
C ASN A 61 -10.32 7.40 5.42
N ASN A 62 -10.76 6.62 6.39
CA ASN A 62 -12.20 6.48 6.71
C ASN A 62 -12.65 7.21 7.99
N TYR A 63 -11.77 8.01 8.60
CA TYR A 63 -12.09 8.78 9.81
C TYR A 63 -11.80 10.26 9.58
N ALA A 64 -12.42 11.12 10.40
CA ALA A 64 -12.34 12.58 10.30
C ALA A 64 -10.88 13.09 10.27
N THR A 65 -10.70 14.40 10.03
CA THR A 65 -9.43 15.17 9.91
C THR A 65 -8.32 14.96 10.97
N ASP A 66 -8.50 14.03 11.90
CA ASP A 66 -7.58 13.64 12.98
C ASP A 66 -7.54 12.11 13.15
N SER A 67 -7.68 11.37 12.03
CA SER A 67 -7.55 9.91 12.01
C SER A 67 -6.10 9.54 12.25
N TYR A 68 -5.86 8.86 13.37
CA TYR A 68 -4.59 8.30 13.82
C TYR A 68 -3.86 7.39 12.79
N TYR A 69 -4.48 7.12 11.63
CA TYR A 69 -4.06 6.17 10.59
C TYR A 69 -4.33 6.71 9.16
N ASN A 70 -4.16 8.01 8.94
CA ASN A 70 -4.47 8.62 7.64
C ASN A 70 -3.39 8.30 6.60
N GLY A 71 -3.57 7.21 5.83
CA GLY A 71 -2.71 6.95 4.69
C GLY A 71 -2.83 8.04 3.62
N ASP A 72 -1.69 8.44 3.06
CA ASP A 72 -1.54 9.42 2.00
C ASP A 72 -2.09 8.91 0.66
N ILE A 73 -2.04 7.60 0.45
CA ILE A 73 -2.40 6.93 -0.79
C ILE A 73 -3.60 6.00 -0.57
N TYR A 74 -4.62 6.15 -1.41
CA TYR A 74 -5.75 5.22 -1.43
C TYR A 74 -5.29 3.82 -1.90
N PRO A 75 -5.78 2.71 -1.31
CA PRO A 75 -5.18 1.38 -1.51
C PRO A 75 -5.50 0.74 -2.86
N VAL A 76 -6.19 1.46 -3.76
CA VAL A 76 -6.44 1.05 -5.13
C VAL A 76 -5.76 2.04 -6.06
N ILE A 77 -4.52 1.74 -6.44
CA ILE A 77 -3.71 2.55 -7.34
C ILE A 77 -3.96 2.08 -8.78
N ASN A 78 -4.51 2.95 -9.62
CA ASN A 78 -4.82 2.61 -11.00
C ASN A 78 -4.26 3.62 -12.01
N ASN A 79 -3.56 3.14 -13.02
CA ASN A 79 -3.02 3.97 -14.10
C ASN A 79 -2.12 5.12 -13.58
N ALA A 80 -1.35 4.88 -12.52
CA ALA A 80 -0.47 5.87 -11.91
C ALA A 80 1.01 5.56 -12.19
N ARG A 81 1.84 6.59 -12.12
CA ARG A 81 3.31 6.45 -12.02
C ARG A 81 3.77 6.93 -10.66
N VAL A 82 4.26 6.05 -9.81
CA VAL A 82 4.74 6.41 -8.48
C VAL A 82 6.27 6.38 -8.47
N ASN A 83 6.92 7.40 -7.91
CA ASN A 83 8.35 7.37 -7.60
C ASN A 83 8.54 7.39 -6.08
N GLY A 84 9.31 6.44 -5.58
CA GLY A 84 9.62 6.34 -4.15
C GLY A 84 9.11 5.07 -3.51
N VAL A 85 8.93 5.13 -2.19
CA VAL A 85 8.52 4.02 -1.35
C VAL A 85 7.03 4.14 -1.02
N ILE A 86 6.26 3.07 -1.24
CA ILE A 86 4.88 2.91 -0.80
C ILE A 86 4.90 2.01 0.43
N SER A 87 4.29 2.44 1.54
CA SER A 87 4.23 1.65 2.76
C SER A 87 2.81 1.21 3.10
N THR A 88 2.62 -0.10 3.34
CA THR A 88 1.37 -0.68 3.80
C THR A 88 1.20 -0.64 5.32
N TYR A 89 2.08 0.07 6.05
CA TYR A 89 2.16 0.02 7.52
C TYR A 89 0.83 0.33 8.23
N TYR A 90 -0.01 1.21 7.68
CA TYR A 90 -1.31 1.58 8.25
C TYR A 90 -2.52 0.84 7.66
N LEU A 91 -2.33 -0.14 6.78
CA LEU A 91 -3.44 -0.94 6.24
C LEU A 91 -4.04 -1.89 7.29
N ASP A 92 -3.21 -2.38 8.20
CA ASP A 92 -3.62 -3.10 9.41
C ASP A 92 -3.48 -2.16 10.62
N ASP A 93 -4.50 -1.32 10.82
CA ASP A 93 -4.52 -0.32 11.90
C ASP A 93 -4.78 -0.93 13.29
N GLY A 94 -5.05 -2.23 13.35
CA GLY A 94 -5.25 -2.97 14.58
C GLY A 94 -6.47 -2.59 15.41
N VAL A 95 -7.35 -1.76 14.86
CA VAL A 95 -8.56 -1.32 15.53
C VAL A 95 -9.68 -2.31 15.23
N THR A 96 -10.18 -3.00 16.26
CA THR A 96 -11.28 -3.99 16.13
C THR A 96 -12.60 -3.45 15.54
N THR A 97 -12.75 -2.13 15.46
CA THR A 97 -13.92 -1.46 14.85
C THR A 97 -13.67 -1.02 13.40
N ASN A 98 -12.44 -1.13 12.91
CA ASN A 98 -12.15 -0.98 11.51
C ASN A 98 -12.82 -2.11 10.72
N THR A 99 -13.35 -1.79 9.54
CA THR A 99 -13.97 -2.76 8.63
C THR A 99 -13.33 -2.72 7.24
N ASN A 100 -12.29 -1.91 7.09
CA ASN A 100 -11.53 -1.81 5.87
C ASN A 100 -10.69 -3.07 5.65
N ALA A 101 -10.40 -3.38 4.39
CA ALA A 101 -9.57 -4.52 4.05
C ALA A 101 -8.08 -4.20 4.26
N ASN A 102 -7.33 -5.13 4.84
CA ASN A 102 -5.87 -5.12 4.78
C ASN A 102 -5.41 -5.52 3.36
N SER A 103 -5.54 -4.61 2.40
CA SER A 103 -5.29 -4.90 0.99
C SER A 103 -4.77 -3.71 0.20
N LEU A 104 -3.81 -3.96 -0.68
CA LEU A 104 -3.30 -3.00 -1.68
C LEU A 104 -3.43 -3.60 -3.07
N THR A 105 -4.04 -2.86 -3.99
CA THR A 105 -4.14 -3.21 -5.41
C THR A 105 -3.42 -2.18 -6.26
N ILE A 106 -2.50 -2.63 -7.09
CA ILE A 106 -1.76 -1.82 -8.07
C ILE A 106 -2.14 -2.33 -9.45
N LYS A 107 -2.75 -1.46 -10.25
CA LYS A 107 -3.31 -1.82 -11.54
C LYS A 107 -2.85 -0.86 -12.63
N ASN A 108 -2.45 -1.37 -13.80
CA ASN A 108 -2.03 -0.56 -14.95
C ASN A 108 -0.97 0.51 -14.60
N SER A 109 -0.16 0.29 -13.58
CA SER A 109 0.67 1.33 -12.98
C SER A 109 2.16 0.99 -13.10
N THR A 110 3.00 2.00 -12.93
CA THR A 110 4.45 1.83 -12.81
C THR A 110 4.90 2.40 -11.47
N ILE A 111 5.48 1.56 -10.64
CA ILE A 111 6.12 1.96 -9.39
C ILE A 111 7.62 1.91 -9.63
N HIS A 112 8.24 3.08 -9.59
CA HIS A 112 9.68 3.25 -9.64
C HIS A 112 10.17 3.37 -8.19
N GLY A 113 10.47 2.23 -7.58
CA GLY A 113 10.88 2.12 -6.18
C GLY A 113 10.33 0.88 -5.47
N MET A 114 9.72 1.07 -4.30
CA MET A 114 9.50 -0.03 -3.37
C MET A 114 8.08 -0.06 -2.83
N ILE A 115 7.57 -1.25 -2.57
CA ILE A 115 6.47 -1.50 -1.66
C ILE A 115 7.04 -2.14 -0.40
N THR A 116 6.75 -1.57 0.77
CA THR A 116 7.17 -2.10 2.05
C THR A 116 6.03 -2.21 3.04
N SER A 117 6.16 -3.08 4.05
CA SER A 117 5.31 -3.04 5.24
C SER A 117 5.97 -2.30 6.40
N ALA A 118 7.22 -1.86 6.24
CA ALA A 118 7.94 -1.14 7.26
C ALA A 118 7.38 0.29 7.43
N CYS A 119 7.50 0.79 8.65
CA CYS A 119 7.40 2.22 8.87
C CYS A 119 8.72 2.90 8.48
N LEU A 120 8.65 4.07 7.86
CA LEU A 120 9.85 4.79 7.45
C LEU A 120 10.47 5.55 8.63
N GLU A 121 11.80 5.46 8.75
CA GLU A 121 12.56 6.16 9.77
C GLU A 121 12.32 7.68 9.71
N GLY A 122 12.19 8.32 10.87
CA GLY A 122 11.95 9.77 10.98
C GLY A 122 10.48 10.19 10.86
N THR A 123 9.56 9.24 10.65
CA THR A 123 8.10 9.50 10.73
C THR A 123 7.53 9.05 12.08
N ASP A 124 6.40 9.63 12.49
CA ASP A 124 5.68 9.23 13.70
C ASP A 124 4.99 7.86 13.49
N CYS A 125 5.81 6.80 13.48
CA CYS A 125 5.44 5.38 13.46
C CYS A 125 4.75 4.91 14.75
N VAL A 126 4.09 5.82 15.44
CA VAL A 126 3.62 5.62 16.80
C VAL A 126 2.29 4.87 16.81
N ASN A 127 2.14 4.03 17.82
CA ASN A 127 0.86 3.47 18.23
C ASN A 127 0.11 2.57 17.22
N ARG A 128 0.78 1.59 16.61
CA ARG A 128 0.00 0.42 16.18
C ARG A 128 -0.57 -0.24 17.43
N ASP A 129 -1.89 -0.24 17.57
CA ASP A 129 -2.55 -1.00 18.63
C ASP A 129 -2.16 -2.47 18.44
N THR A 130 -1.88 -3.17 19.54
CA THR A 130 -1.19 -4.48 19.54
C THR A 130 -1.96 -5.61 18.85
N GLY A 131 -3.17 -5.35 18.37
CA GLY A 131 -3.90 -6.30 17.56
C GLY A 131 -3.45 -6.16 16.12
N TYR A 132 -2.61 -7.04 15.62
CA TYR A 132 -2.61 -7.34 14.18
C TYR A 132 -3.99 -7.98 13.94
N VAL A 133 -5.01 -7.15 13.67
CA VAL A 133 -6.40 -7.64 13.61
C VAL A 133 -6.65 -8.33 12.27
N TYR A 134 -5.86 -7.98 11.25
CA TYR A 134 -5.89 -8.56 9.92
C TYR A 134 -4.55 -9.21 9.59
N ASP A 135 -4.43 -10.49 9.93
CA ASP A 135 -3.19 -11.28 9.86
C ASP A 135 -2.50 -11.26 8.47
N ARG A 136 -3.26 -11.24 7.37
CA ARG A 136 -2.70 -11.42 6.02
C ARG A 136 -2.98 -10.21 5.12
N LEU A 137 -1.91 -9.57 4.63
CA LEU A 137 -2.02 -8.52 3.61
C LEU A 137 -2.41 -9.14 2.25
N ALA A 138 -3.50 -8.68 1.66
CA ALA A 138 -3.81 -9.00 0.27
C ALA A 138 -3.15 -8.00 -0.69
N LEU A 139 -2.04 -8.38 -1.32
CA LEU A 139 -1.31 -7.54 -2.29
C LEU A 139 -1.53 -8.03 -3.72
N THR A 140 -2.11 -7.20 -4.58
CA THR A 140 -2.30 -7.50 -6.00
C THR A 140 -1.51 -6.54 -6.89
N VAL A 141 -0.70 -7.07 -7.79
CA VAL A 141 0.02 -6.36 -8.85
C VAL A 141 -0.53 -6.84 -10.21
N ASP A 142 -1.37 -6.03 -10.84
CA ASP A 142 -2.13 -6.34 -12.05
C ASP A 142 -1.70 -5.45 -13.22
N ASN A 143 -1.17 -6.05 -14.30
CA ASN A 143 -0.69 -5.33 -15.49
C ASN A 143 0.19 -4.11 -15.14
N SER A 144 1.10 -4.30 -14.19
CA SER A 144 1.89 -3.22 -13.60
C SER A 144 3.36 -3.58 -13.53
N THR A 145 4.22 -2.57 -13.49
CA THR A 145 5.67 -2.74 -13.30
C THR A 145 6.07 -2.15 -11.95
N ILE A 146 6.84 -2.89 -11.17
CA ILE A 146 7.51 -2.40 -9.96
C ILE A 146 9.00 -2.66 -10.17
N ASP A 147 9.75 -1.60 -10.42
CA ASP A 147 11.21 -1.65 -10.51
C ASP A 147 11.83 -1.14 -9.22
N ASP A 148 13.03 -1.60 -8.88
CA ASP A 148 13.77 -1.27 -7.67
C ASP A 148 14.92 -0.29 -7.93
N ASN A 149 14.82 0.56 -8.95
CA ASN A 149 15.90 1.48 -9.31
C ASN A 149 15.84 2.83 -8.56
N TYR A 150 14.84 3.04 -7.71
CA TYR A 150 14.74 4.26 -6.90
C TYR A 150 15.48 4.07 -5.59
N GLU A 151 16.68 4.64 -5.52
CA GLU A 151 17.63 4.42 -4.43
C GLU A 151 17.66 5.56 -3.41
N HIS A 152 17.24 6.77 -3.80
CA HIS A 152 17.17 7.95 -2.93
C HIS A 152 16.26 9.04 -3.53
N TYR A 153 15.70 9.86 -2.64
CA TYR A 153 15.18 11.18 -2.98
C TYR A 153 16.31 12.22 -2.88
N THR A 154 16.36 13.16 -3.81
CA THR A 154 17.25 14.33 -3.70
C THR A 154 16.50 15.58 -4.09
N TYR A 155 16.50 16.55 -3.18
CA TYR A 155 16.10 17.92 -3.45
C TYR A 155 17.34 18.80 -3.57
N ASN A 156 17.41 19.56 -4.66
CA ASN A 156 18.48 20.52 -4.94
C ASN A 156 17.85 21.89 -5.22
N GLY A 157 17.67 22.68 -4.18
CA GLY A 157 17.10 24.01 -4.20
C GLY A 157 18.12 25.12 -3.96
N THR A 158 17.60 26.31 -3.72
CA THR A 158 18.39 27.47 -3.30
C THR A 158 17.52 28.33 -2.39
N TYR A 159 18.05 28.71 -1.23
CA TYR A 159 17.39 29.64 -0.34
C TYR A 159 17.23 31.02 -0.98
N THR A 160 16.38 31.86 -0.41
CA THR A 160 16.14 33.23 -0.91
C THR A 160 17.41 34.09 -0.90
N ASP A 161 18.37 33.79 0.00
CA ASP A 161 19.65 34.49 0.09
C ASP A 161 20.71 33.99 -0.92
N GLY A 162 20.37 33.00 -1.76
CA GLY A 162 21.24 32.43 -2.78
C GLY A 162 22.15 31.31 -2.29
N THR A 163 22.04 30.89 -1.04
CA THR A 163 22.77 29.72 -0.53
C THR A 163 22.10 28.41 -0.97
N ALA A 164 22.88 27.34 -1.10
CA ALA A 164 22.37 26.04 -1.54
C ALA A 164 21.47 25.42 -0.46
N ASP A 165 20.33 24.89 -0.89
CA ASP A 165 19.38 24.13 -0.09
C ASP A 165 19.38 22.70 -0.65
N THR A 166 19.77 21.71 0.15
CA THR A 166 19.98 20.35 -0.34
C THR A 166 19.57 19.33 0.71
N HIS A 167 18.64 18.46 0.33
CA HIS A 167 18.16 17.37 1.18
C HIS A 167 18.22 16.05 0.42
N VAL A 168 18.59 14.99 1.12
CA VAL A 168 18.67 13.63 0.59
C VAL A 168 18.01 12.67 1.57
N VAL A 169 17.15 11.79 1.04
CA VAL A 169 16.60 10.65 1.78
C VAL A 169 17.00 9.39 1.06
N ASP A 170 17.84 8.59 1.68
CA ASP A 170 18.33 7.33 1.13
C ASP A 170 17.34 6.19 1.42
N VAL A 171 17.03 5.38 0.41
CA VAL A 171 16.12 4.22 0.53
C VAL A 171 16.71 2.91 -0.01
N TYR A 172 17.94 2.95 -0.56
CA TYR A 172 18.66 1.79 -1.14
C TYR A 172 18.86 0.60 -0.18
N GLY A 173 18.76 0.83 1.13
CA GLY A 173 18.94 -0.20 2.15
C GLY A 173 17.65 -0.92 2.58
N MET A 174 16.49 -0.49 2.07
CA MET A 174 15.19 -0.94 2.61
C MET A 174 14.74 -2.31 2.10
N GLY A 175 15.40 -2.86 1.06
CA GLY A 175 15.09 -4.18 0.51
C GLY A 175 14.96 -4.20 -1.01
N THR A 176 14.12 -5.10 -1.53
CA THR A 176 13.80 -5.26 -2.96
C THR A 176 12.52 -4.51 -3.34
N ALA A 177 12.14 -4.51 -4.63
CA ALA A 177 10.92 -3.88 -5.15
C ALA A 177 9.64 -4.14 -4.31
N ILE A 178 9.49 -5.35 -3.77
CA ILE A 178 8.52 -5.66 -2.71
C ILE A 178 9.28 -6.22 -1.51
N THR A 179 9.12 -5.63 -0.32
CA THR A 179 9.74 -6.09 0.93
C THR A 179 8.73 -6.05 2.07
N LEU A 180 8.18 -7.21 2.43
CA LEU A 180 7.10 -7.32 3.41
C LEU A 180 7.53 -8.18 4.59
N ASP A 181 7.34 -7.64 5.79
CA ASP A 181 7.54 -8.28 7.08
C ASP A 181 6.20 -8.56 7.78
N GLN A 182 5.38 -9.36 7.11
CA GLN A 182 4.07 -9.85 7.53
C GLN A 182 3.62 -10.97 6.59
N GLU A 183 2.63 -11.77 6.99
CA GLU A 183 2.00 -12.70 6.07
C GLU A 183 1.29 -11.98 4.91
N VAL A 184 1.39 -12.56 3.70
CA VAL A 184 0.84 -11.96 2.48
C VAL A 184 0.16 -12.98 1.58
N ASP A 185 -1.00 -12.59 1.05
CA ASP A 185 -1.61 -13.15 -0.16
C ASP A 185 -1.17 -12.34 -1.38
N LEU A 186 -0.02 -12.69 -1.94
CA LEU A 186 0.57 -11.98 -3.07
C LEU A 186 0.09 -12.53 -4.43
N SER A 187 -0.52 -11.67 -5.24
CA SER A 187 -0.98 -11.98 -6.59
C SER A 187 -0.31 -11.08 -7.63
N ILE A 188 0.47 -11.66 -8.54
CA ILE A 188 1.13 -10.97 -9.65
C ILE A 188 0.55 -11.51 -10.95
N VAL A 189 -0.22 -10.68 -11.66
CA VAL A 189 -1.09 -11.13 -12.76
C VAL A 189 -1.02 -10.22 -13.98
N ASN A 190 -1.58 -10.67 -15.10
CA ASN A 190 -1.78 -9.90 -16.32
C ASN A 190 -0.48 -9.25 -16.86
N ASN A 191 0.59 -10.03 -16.91
CA ASN A 191 1.91 -9.60 -17.39
C ASN A 191 2.53 -8.47 -16.54
N SER A 192 2.30 -8.50 -15.23
CA SER A 192 3.04 -7.68 -14.29
C SER A 192 4.51 -8.09 -14.19
N HIS A 193 5.37 -7.11 -13.91
CA HIS A 193 6.81 -7.27 -13.73
C HIS A 193 7.23 -6.69 -12.38
N VAL A 194 7.94 -7.47 -11.56
CA VAL A 194 8.44 -7.04 -10.25
C VAL A 194 9.92 -7.39 -10.17
N ALA A 195 10.78 -6.41 -9.91
CA ALA A 195 12.23 -6.58 -9.97
C ALA A 195 12.82 -7.47 -8.86
N GLY A 196 12.18 -7.51 -7.69
CA GLY A 196 12.55 -8.39 -6.60
C GLY A 196 11.48 -8.47 -5.51
N ILE A 197 11.42 -9.60 -4.81
CA ILE A 197 10.43 -9.85 -3.76
C ILE A 197 11.14 -10.46 -2.56
N THR A 198 10.96 -9.84 -1.40
CA THR A 198 11.41 -10.32 -0.09
C THR A 198 10.20 -10.42 0.82
N LEU A 199 9.89 -11.64 1.28
CA LEU A 199 8.80 -11.92 2.20
C LEU A 199 9.37 -12.55 3.46
N THR A 200 9.08 -11.96 4.61
CA THR A 200 9.35 -12.52 5.93
C THR A 200 8.04 -12.66 6.69
N GLN A 201 8.01 -13.56 7.67
CA GLN A 201 6.77 -13.89 8.40
C GLN A 201 6.38 -12.85 9.46
N GLY A 202 7.07 -11.71 9.56
CA GLY A 202 6.70 -10.66 10.50
C GLY A 202 6.87 -11.03 11.96
N TYR A 203 6.26 -10.20 12.82
CA TYR A 203 6.25 -10.32 14.28
C TYR A 203 5.06 -11.18 14.74
N GLU A 204 4.98 -12.42 14.24
CA GLU A 204 3.87 -13.32 14.55
C GLU A 204 4.28 -14.45 15.51
N TRP A 205 3.28 -14.96 16.22
CA TRP A 205 3.43 -15.98 17.25
C TRP A 205 3.78 -17.32 16.61
N GLU A 206 4.39 -18.24 17.35
CA GLU A 206 4.59 -19.61 16.86
C GLU A 206 3.25 -20.16 16.34
N ASP A 207 3.23 -20.59 15.08
CA ASP A 207 2.16 -21.42 14.55
C ASP A 207 2.06 -22.68 15.42
N ILE A 208 0.99 -22.76 16.21
CA ILE A 208 0.69 -23.89 17.08
C ILE A 208 -0.26 -24.90 16.42
N ASP A 209 -0.68 -24.65 15.17
CA ASP A 209 -1.56 -25.56 14.46
C ASP A 209 -0.78 -26.80 14.01
N ASP A 210 -1.14 -27.93 14.60
CA ASP A 210 -0.57 -29.23 14.28
C ASP A 210 -1.06 -29.68 12.89
N ASN A 211 -0.19 -29.50 11.88
CA ASN A 211 -0.40 -29.94 10.50
C ASN A 211 -0.66 -31.45 10.33
N THR A 212 -0.64 -32.25 11.40
CA THR A 212 -1.00 -33.67 11.36
C THR A 212 -2.49 -33.95 11.55
N VAL A 213 -3.30 -32.94 11.90
CA VAL A 213 -4.75 -33.13 12.08
C VAL A 213 -5.50 -32.65 10.84
N SER A 214 -5.71 -33.55 9.87
CA SER A 214 -6.61 -33.29 8.75
C SER A 214 -8.04 -33.05 9.27
N THR A 215 -8.61 -31.87 9.01
CA THR A 215 -10.05 -31.62 9.20
C THR A 215 -10.87 -32.07 7.99
#